data_AF-A0A1X4I2T8-F1
#
_entry.id   AF-A0A1X4I2T8-F1
#
_cell.length_a   1.000
_cell.length_b   1.000
_cell.length_c   1.000
_cell.angle_alpha   90.00
_cell.angle_beta   90.00
_cell.angle_gamma   90.00
#
_symmetry.space_group_name_H-M   'P 1'
#
loop_
_entity.id
_entity.type
_entity.pdbx_description
1 polymer ?
#
loop_
_entity_poly.entity_id
_entity_poly.type
_entity_poly.pdbx_seq_one_letter_code
_entity_poly.pdbx_strand_id
1 'polypeptide(L)'
;MTGLRYVYAVCRPYGTPLQAQLTGVGGDPPRLLPHHGLVAVVSHVPEADFAEEPLRAHLEDLDWLTAVARAHQGVIDALTTVTTPLPLRLGTVFRDDSGVRTMMEAREESFLRTLDRLE
;
A
#
# COMPACT_ATOMS: atom_id res chain seq x y z
N MET A 1 -4.03 12.30 15.07
CA MET A 1 -4.56 12.35 13.69
C MET A 1 -4.61 10.93 13.15
N THR A 2 -5.77 10.30 13.25
CA THR A 2 -6.04 8.95 12.73
C THR A 2 -6.47 9.10 11.27
N GLY A 3 -5.55 8.92 10.33
CA GLY A 3 -5.89 8.78 8.90
C GLY A 3 -6.03 7.31 8.52
N LEU A 4 -6.77 7.01 7.46
CA LEU A 4 -6.81 5.63 6.96
C LEU A 4 -5.46 5.24 6.34
N ARG A 5 -5.18 3.94 6.25
CA ARG A 5 -3.97 3.38 5.65
C ARG A 5 -4.30 2.80 4.30
N TYR A 6 -3.80 3.44 3.25
CA TYR A 6 -3.80 2.86 1.92
C TYR A 6 -2.59 1.94 1.78
N VAL A 7 -2.80 0.67 1.43
CA VAL A 7 -1.73 -0.34 1.33
C VAL A 7 -1.45 -0.64 -0.13
N TYR A 8 -0.21 -0.39 -0.57
CA TYR A 8 0.21 -0.61 -1.95
C TYR A 8 0.63 -2.06 -2.18
N ALA A 9 1.52 -2.56 -1.33
CA ALA A 9 2.16 -3.86 -1.52
C ALA A 9 2.65 -4.43 -0.19
N VAL A 10 2.94 -5.73 -0.20
CA VAL A 10 3.69 -6.44 0.83
C VAL A 10 4.98 -6.98 0.21
N CYS A 11 6.10 -6.92 0.93
CA CYS A 11 7.40 -7.40 0.46
C CYS A 11 8.25 -7.94 1.61
N ARG A 12 9.39 -8.55 1.28
CA ARG A 12 10.43 -8.87 2.26
C ARG A 12 11.11 -7.59 2.77
N PRO A 13 11.65 -7.56 4.01
CA PRO A 13 12.47 -6.46 4.48
C PRO A 13 13.64 -6.16 3.53
N TYR A 14 13.86 -4.88 3.24
CA TYR A 14 14.92 -4.41 2.36
C TYR A 14 15.61 -3.18 2.97
N GLY A 15 16.91 -3.03 2.70
CA GLY A 15 17.74 -1.97 3.29
C GLY A 15 17.83 -0.69 2.45
N THR A 16 17.50 -0.77 1.16
CA THR A 16 17.61 0.37 0.25
C THR A 16 16.43 1.32 0.44
N PRO A 17 16.63 2.61 0.75
CA PRO A 17 15.54 3.55 0.93
C PRO A 17 14.79 3.78 -0.39
N LEU A 18 13.47 3.97 -0.30
CA LEU A 18 12.66 4.49 -1.41
C LEU A 18 13.09 5.92 -1.76
N GLN A 19 12.85 6.32 -3.00
CA GLN A 19 13.18 7.67 -3.47
C GLN A 19 12.50 8.73 -2.58
N ALA A 20 13.27 9.70 -2.11
CA ALA A 20 12.82 10.69 -1.13
C ALA A 20 11.67 11.61 -1.60
N GLN A 21 11.42 11.68 -2.92
CA GLN A 21 10.40 12.53 -3.54
C GLN A 21 9.15 11.74 -3.97
N LEU A 22 9.03 10.47 -3.61
CA LEU A 22 7.90 9.64 -3.99
C LEU A 22 6.62 10.10 -3.28
N THR A 23 5.69 10.64 -4.05
CA THR A 23 4.34 10.98 -3.56
C THR A 23 3.41 9.80 -3.76
N GLY A 24 2.80 9.32 -2.68
CA GLY A 24 1.80 8.26 -2.72
C GLY A 24 0.39 8.78 -3.04
N VAL A 25 -0.56 7.84 -3.08
CA VAL A 25 -2.00 8.11 -3.02
C VAL A 25 -2.32 8.94 -1.76
N GLY A 26 -3.13 9.97 -1.93
CA GLY A 26 -3.49 10.91 -0.85
C GLY A 26 -2.44 12.00 -0.58
N GLY A 27 -1.36 12.05 -1.36
CA GLY A 27 -0.33 13.10 -1.25
C GLY A 27 0.75 12.82 -0.19
N ASP A 28 0.51 11.87 0.71
CA ASP A 28 1.48 11.46 1.73
C ASP A 28 2.53 10.49 1.14
N PRO A 29 3.83 10.68 1.45
CA PRO A 29 4.87 9.77 1.00
C PRO A 29 4.67 8.36 1.59
N PRO A 30 4.98 7.28 0.84
CA PRO A 30 4.88 5.92 1.36
C PRO A 30 5.82 5.68 2.54
N ARG A 31 5.36 4.88 3.50
CA ARG A 31 6.10 4.45 4.68
C ARG A 31 6.08 2.94 4.80
N LEU A 32 7.09 2.43 5.49
CA LEU A 32 7.26 1.00 5.74
C LEU A 32 6.62 0.63 7.06
N LEU A 33 5.83 -0.44 7.05
CA LEU A 33 5.22 -1.05 8.22
C LEU A 33 5.73 -2.49 8.36
N PRO A 34 6.81 -2.72 9.13
CA PRO A 34 7.38 -4.05 9.33
C PRO A 34 6.52 -4.91 10.27
N HIS A 35 6.35 -6.20 9.95
CA HIS A 35 5.62 -7.16 10.78
C HIS A 35 5.97 -8.62 10.40
N HIS A 36 6.36 -9.45 11.37
CA HIS A 36 6.68 -10.89 11.19
C HIS A 36 7.52 -11.22 9.94
N GLY A 37 8.61 -10.49 9.72
CA GLY A 37 9.50 -10.75 8.57
C GLY A 37 8.93 -10.34 7.21
N LEU A 38 7.84 -9.59 7.20
CA LEU A 38 7.25 -8.90 6.05
C LEU A 38 7.24 -7.39 6.28
N VAL A 39 7.10 -6.63 5.22
CA VAL A 39 6.90 -5.17 5.25
C VAL A 39 5.72 -4.83 4.37
N ALA A 40 4.71 -4.17 4.94
CA ALA A 40 3.68 -3.49 4.16
C ALA A 40 4.13 -2.07 3.81
N VAL A 41 3.88 -1.64 2.59
CA VAL A 41 4.14 -0.28 2.12
C VAL A 41 2.82 0.47 2.14
N VAL A 42 2.75 1.57 2.89
CA VAL A 42 1.49 2.27 3.19
C VAL A 42 1.62 3.79 3.12
N SER A 43 0.54 4.49 2.77
CA SER A 43 0.40 5.95 2.96
C SER A 43 -0.80 6.25 3.85
N HIS A 44 -0.80 7.43 4.48
CA HIS A 44 -2.07 7.96 4.99
C HIS A 44 -2.93 8.45 3.84
N VAL A 45 -4.23 8.31 4.01
CA VAL A 45 -5.22 8.90 3.11
C VAL A 45 -6.37 9.52 3.91
N PRO A 46 -7.00 10.60 3.41
CA PRO A 46 -8.10 11.26 4.10
C PRO A 46 -9.35 10.37 4.12
N GLU A 47 -10.03 10.31 5.28
CA GLU A 47 -11.31 9.60 5.42
C GLU A 47 -12.38 10.15 4.47
N ALA A 48 -12.36 11.47 4.21
CA ALA A 48 -13.31 12.13 3.31
C ALA A 48 -13.34 11.52 1.90
N ASP A 49 -12.23 10.92 1.44
CA ASP A 49 -12.14 10.35 0.09
C ASP A 49 -12.05 8.82 0.10
N PHE A 50 -11.52 8.22 1.18
CA PHE A 50 -11.16 6.80 1.23
C PHE A 50 -11.93 5.98 2.27
N ALA A 51 -12.85 6.58 3.03
CA ALA A 51 -13.83 5.81 3.78
C ALA A 51 -14.74 5.01 2.82
N GLU A 52 -15.44 3.99 3.32
CA GLU A 52 -16.13 3.02 2.46
C GLU A 52 -17.11 3.66 1.45
N GLU A 53 -17.98 4.57 1.91
CA GLU A 53 -18.96 5.22 1.04
C GLU A 53 -18.31 6.21 0.05
N PRO A 54 -17.46 7.18 0.48
CA PRO A 54 -16.78 8.06 -0.46
C PRO A 54 -15.90 7.31 -1.46
N LEU A 55 -15.17 6.28 -1.02
CA LEU A 55 -14.33 5.47 -1.90
C LEU A 55 -15.17 4.83 -3.00
N ARG A 56 -16.34 4.27 -2.65
CA ARG A 56 -17.22 3.65 -3.64
C ARG A 56 -17.70 4.67 -4.69
N ALA A 57 -18.08 5.87 -4.26
CA ALA A 57 -18.49 6.93 -5.18
C ALA A 57 -17.33 7.38 -6.08
N HIS A 58 -16.14 7.57 -5.51
CA HIS A 58 -14.95 7.96 -6.25
C HIS A 58 -14.47 6.90 -7.26
N LEU A 59 -14.74 5.62 -7.03
CA LEU A 59 -14.42 4.57 -8.01
C LEU A 59 -15.27 4.65 -9.29
N GLU A 60 -16.37 5.39 -9.29
CA GLU A 60 -17.18 5.67 -10.49
C GLU A 60 -16.68 6.92 -11.26
N ASP A 61 -15.83 7.73 -10.63
CA ASP A 61 -15.14 8.87 -11.26
C ASP A 61 -13.84 8.40 -11.93
N LEU A 62 -13.84 8.38 -13.26
CA LEU A 62 -12.70 7.90 -14.04
C LEU A 62 -11.45 8.78 -13.91
N ASP A 63 -11.60 10.09 -13.72
CA ASP A 63 -10.47 11.01 -13.60
C ASP A 63 -9.80 10.83 -12.23
N TRP A 64 -10.61 10.74 -11.18
CA TRP A 64 -10.13 10.42 -9.84
C TRP A 64 -9.48 9.04 -9.79
N LEU A 65 -10.13 8.02 -10.35
CA LEU A 65 -9.62 6.66 -10.40
C LEU A 65 -8.29 6.59 -11.16
N THR A 66 -8.17 7.32 -12.27
CA THR A 66 -6.92 7.40 -13.05
C THR A 66 -5.80 8.04 -12.22
N ALA A 67 -6.08 9.12 -11.49
CA ALA A 67 -5.10 9.77 -10.62
C ALA A 67 -4.61 8.82 -9.51
N VAL A 68 -5.53 8.13 -8.83
CA VAL A 68 -5.21 7.14 -7.80
C VAL A 68 -4.44 5.96 -8.37
N ALA A 69 -4.83 5.44 -9.53
CA ALA A 69 -4.14 4.34 -10.19
C ALA A 69 -2.70 4.70 -10.58
N ARG A 70 -2.48 5.92 -11.10
CA ARG A 70 -1.13 6.41 -11.43
C ARG A 70 -0.26 6.57 -10.19
N ALA A 71 -0.80 7.17 -9.13
CA ALA A 71 -0.07 7.29 -7.86
C ALA A 71 0.24 5.92 -7.25
N HIS A 72 -0.72 4.99 -7.27
CA HIS A 72 -0.50 3.61 -6.84
C HIS A 72 0.62 2.94 -7.64
N GLN A 73 0.54 2.99 -8.97
CA GLN A 73 1.53 2.36 -9.84
C GLN A 73 2.92 2.98 -9.67
N GLY A 74 3.02 4.30 -9.52
CA GLY A 74 4.30 4.96 -9.27
C GLY A 74 5.01 4.46 -8.01
N VAL A 75 4.26 4.14 -6.95
CA VAL A 75 4.83 3.52 -5.74
C VAL A 75 5.29 2.10 -6.00
N ILE A 76 4.51 1.30 -6.73
CA ILE A 76 4.89 -0.07 -7.10
C ILE A 76 6.15 -0.07 -7.98
N ASP A 77 6.22 0.80 -8.99
CA ASP A 77 7.37 0.93 -9.87
C ASP A 77 8.62 1.36 -9.10
N ALA A 78 8.49 2.25 -8.11
CA ALA A 78 9.61 2.60 -7.25
C ALA A 78 10.07 1.41 -6.39
N LEU A 79 9.14 0.61 -5.87
CA LEU A 79 9.46 -0.58 -5.07
C LEU A 79 10.21 -1.63 -5.88
N THR A 80 9.84 -1.87 -7.14
CA THR A 80 10.51 -2.88 -7.99
C THR A 80 11.98 -2.55 -8.26
N THR A 81 12.41 -1.29 -8.06
CA THR A 81 13.83 -0.90 -8.16
C THR A 81 14.67 -1.31 -6.95
N VAL A 82 14.05 -1.65 -5.82
CA VAL A 82 14.73 -1.90 -4.53
C VAL A 82 14.36 -3.22 -3.87
N THR A 83 13.26 -3.86 -4.28
CA THR A 83 12.76 -5.13 -3.73
C THR A 83 11.82 -5.82 -4.72
N THR A 84 11.34 -7.02 -4.39
CA THR A 84 10.28 -7.72 -5.10
C THR A 84 8.94 -7.48 -4.37
N PRO A 85 8.13 -6.48 -4.78
CA PRO A 85 6.84 -6.23 -4.16
C PRO A 85 5.79 -7.24 -4.63
N LEU A 86 4.89 -7.62 -3.73
CA LEU A 86 3.61 -8.25 -4.05
C LEU A 86 2.51 -7.16 -4.01
N PRO A 87 2.07 -6.62 -5.15
CA PRO A 87 1.07 -5.56 -5.18
C PRO A 87 -0.28 -6.05 -4.65
N LEU A 88 -0.93 -5.22 -3.84
CA LEU A 88 -2.30 -5.41 -3.42
C LEU A 88 -3.26 -4.69 -4.38
N ARG A 89 -4.54 -5.04 -4.30
CA ARG A 89 -5.57 -4.42 -5.14
C ARG A 89 -5.65 -2.92 -4.84
N LEU A 90 -5.88 -2.12 -5.89
CA LEU A 90 -6.20 -0.70 -5.76
C LEU A 90 -7.39 -0.52 -4.80
N GLY A 91 -7.30 0.46 -3.91
CA GLY A 91 -8.34 0.72 -2.91
C GLY A 91 -8.27 -0.18 -1.68
N THR A 92 -7.16 -0.90 -1.46
CA THR A 92 -6.95 -1.63 -0.21
C THR A 92 -6.68 -0.64 0.93
N VAL A 93 -7.69 -0.39 1.77
CA VAL A 93 -7.65 0.60 2.84
C VAL A 93 -7.97 -0.02 4.21
N PHE A 94 -7.23 0.38 5.25
CA PHE A 94 -7.44 -0.02 6.65
C PHE A 94 -7.62 1.19 7.54
N ARG A 95 -8.26 1.00 8.70
CA ARG A 95 -8.47 2.08 9.67
C ARG A 95 -7.17 2.63 10.25
N ASP A 96 -6.22 1.75 10.53
CA ASP A 96 -4.94 2.08 11.14
C ASP A 96 -3.91 0.97 10.88
N ASP A 97 -2.70 1.15 11.43
CA ASP A 97 -1.59 0.20 11.29
C ASP A 97 -1.91 -1.16 11.91
N SER A 98 -2.75 -1.22 12.94
CA SER A 98 -3.15 -2.48 13.58
C SER A 98 -3.97 -3.33 12.61
N GLY A 99 -4.89 -2.72 11.86
CA GLY A 99 -5.65 -3.42 10.82
C GLY A 99 -4.75 -4.00 9.72
N VAL A 100 -3.72 -3.25 9.31
CA VAL A 100 -2.74 -3.74 8.32
C VAL A 100 -1.94 -4.91 8.88
N ARG A 101 -1.50 -4.84 10.14
CA ARG A 101 -0.78 -5.92 10.83
C ARG A 101 -1.61 -7.19 10.93
N THR A 102 -2.88 -7.08 11.34
CA THR A 102 -3.80 -8.22 11.37
C THR A 102 -3.98 -8.86 9.98
N MET A 103 -4.04 -8.05 8.91
CA MET A 103 -4.09 -8.58 7.54
C MET A 103 -2.81 -9.32 7.15
N MET A 104 -1.65 -8.79 7.52
CA MET A 104 -0.36 -9.43 7.28
C MET A 104 -0.23 -10.75 8.05
N GLU A 105 -0.60 -10.80 9.33
CA GLU A 105 -0.64 -12.03 10.14
C GLU A 105 -1.57 -13.08 9.54
N ALA A 106 -2.82 -12.71 9.25
CA ALA A 106 -3.81 -13.66 8.74
C ALA A 106 -3.44 -14.28 7.38
N ARG A 107 -2.56 -13.61 6.62
CA ARG A 107 -2.16 -14.02 5.26
C ARG A 107 -0.66 -14.30 5.16
N GLU A 108 0.05 -14.37 6.28
CA GLU A 108 1.51 -14.41 6.34
C GLU A 108 2.08 -15.51 5.46
N GLU A 109 1.66 -16.76 5.69
CA GLU A 109 2.15 -17.90 4.91
C GLU A 109 1.86 -17.76 3.41
N SER A 110 0.71 -17.17 3.05
CA SER A 110 0.34 -16.99 1.65
C SER A 110 1.24 -15.95 0.97
N PHE A 111 1.54 -14.86 1.67
CA PHE A 111 2.47 -13.85 1.18
C PHE A 111 3.88 -14.40 1.06
N LEU A 112 4.40 -15.07 2.10
CA LEU A 112 5.72 -15.67 2.09
C LEU A 112 5.87 -16.68 0.94
N ARG A 113 4.94 -17.63 0.82
CA ARG A 113 4.96 -18.61 -0.30
C ARG A 113 4.92 -17.96 -1.67
N THR A 114 4.21 -16.85 -1.82
CA THR A 114 4.15 -16.15 -3.11
C THR A 114 5.46 -15.42 -3.40
N LEU A 115 6.03 -14.74 -2.40
CA LEU A 115 7.32 -14.06 -2.51
C LEU A 115 8.44 -15.06 -2.82
N ASP A 116 8.45 -16.23 -2.18
CA ASP A 116 9.42 -17.32 -2.42
C ASP A 116 9.41 -17.83 -3.87
N ARG A 117 8.31 -17.63 -4.62
CA ARG A 117 8.20 -18.03 -6.03
C ARG A 117 8.65 -16.95 -7.02
N LEU A 118 8.83 -15.73 -6.54
CA LEU A 118 9.19 -14.56 -7.34
C LEU A 118 10.67 -14.19 -7.20
N GLU A 119 11.37 -14.82 -6.26
CA GLU A 119 12.84 -14.82 -6.10
C GLU A 119 13.48 -15.97 -6.88
#